data_AF-A0A2H0WUZ3-F1
#
_entry.id   AF-A0A2H0WUZ3-F1
#
_cell.length_a   1.000
_cell.length_b   1.000
_cell.length_c   1.000
_cell.angle_alpha   90.00
_cell.angle_beta   90.00
_cell.angle_gamma   90.00
#
_symmetry.space_group_name_H-M   'P 1'
#
loop_
_entity.id
_entity.type
_entity.pdbx_description
1 polymer ?
#
loop_
_entity_poly.entity_id
_entity_poly.type
_entity_poly.pdbx_seq_one_letter_code
_entity_poly.pdbx_strand_id
1 'polypeptide(L)'
;MKQCAKIPIYSISVPDYHVKTQPDYARIGEKIDLIFKKHFIGQRVAIRCIGSEEHKGKTVDELIKIIKKIGTDRYDPNREGDRYENVHNKKIDFFALDFKVRKNSMIMEKFIEPFYVWPKGVGKKPVRLDLALVYDREKVKMVLHTYGGKRIKRDGFTFKDSDNKAASIKGIIKIK
;
A
#
# COMPACT_ATOMS: atom_id res chain seq x y z
N MET A 1 3.78 -11.83 -27.96
CA MET A 1 3.09 -11.33 -26.74
C MET A 1 4.06 -11.46 -25.57
N LYS A 2 4.42 -10.37 -24.87
CA LYS A 2 5.31 -10.45 -23.70
C LYS A 2 4.57 -11.19 -22.58
N GLN A 3 5.12 -12.31 -22.11
CA GLN A 3 4.57 -13.04 -20.97
C GLN A 3 4.64 -12.14 -19.73
N CYS A 4 3.49 -11.68 -19.23
CA CYS A 4 3.45 -10.91 -18.00
C CYS A 4 3.98 -11.78 -16.86
N ALA A 5 5.04 -11.34 -16.20
CA ALA A 5 5.58 -12.04 -15.03
C ALA A 5 4.45 -12.27 -14.01
N LYS A 6 4.34 -13.50 -13.50
CA LYS A 6 3.29 -13.85 -12.53
C LYS A 6 3.57 -13.12 -11.21
N ILE A 7 2.74 -12.11 -10.90
CA ILE A 7 2.82 -11.39 -9.61
C ILE A 7 2.51 -12.37 -8.46
N PRO A 8 3.45 -12.60 -7.53
CA PRO A 8 3.25 -13.51 -6.41
C PRO A 8 2.29 -12.91 -5.37
N ILE A 9 1.53 -13.79 -4.72
CA ILE A 9 0.64 -13.44 -3.61
C ILE A 9 1.13 -14.21 -2.39
N TYR A 10 1.47 -13.48 -1.34
CA TYR A 10 1.82 -14.03 -0.03
C TYR A 10 0.64 -13.86 0.90
N SER A 11 0.27 -14.89 1.65
CA SER A 11 -0.83 -14.80 2.62
C SER A 11 -0.28 -14.94 4.04
N ILE A 12 -0.82 -14.16 4.96
CA ILE A 12 -0.57 -14.29 6.39
C ILE A 12 -1.90 -14.24 7.13
N SER A 13 -2.08 -15.10 8.14
CA SER A 13 -3.20 -15.04 9.07
C SER A 13 -2.77 -14.29 10.32
N VAL A 14 -3.50 -13.23 10.66
CA VAL A 14 -3.31 -12.42 11.86
C VAL A 14 -4.67 -12.30 12.56
N PRO A 15 -5.17 -13.39 13.17
CA PRO A 15 -6.53 -13.48 13.68
C PRO A 15 -6.82 -12.47 14.80
N ASP A 16 -5.79 -12.00 15.49
CA ASP A 16 -5.87 -10.99 16.54
C ASP A 16 -5.83 -9.54 16.02
N TYR A 17 -5.72 -9.34 14.69
CA TYR A 17 -5.80 -8.01 14.10
C TYR A 17 -7.25 -7.60 13.85
N HIS A 18 -7.80 -6.89 14.84
CA HIS A 18 -9.09 -6.24 14.78
C HIS A 18 -8.94 -4.72 14.97
N VAL A 19 -9.89 -3.95 14.44
CA VAL A 19 -9.90 -2.48 14.55
C VAL A 19 -11.08 -1.95 15.38
N LYS A 20 -11.85 -2.84 16.02
CA LYS A 20 -12.93 -2.48 16.96
C LYS A 20 -12.38 -1.84 18.25
N THR A 21 -11.20 -2.26 18.66
CA THR A 21 -10.39 -1.69 19.75
C THR A 21 -9.03 -1.30 19.20
N GLN A 22 -8.24 -0.56 19.99
CA GLN A 22 -6.90 -0.18 19.57
C GLN A 22 -6.02 -1.44 19.42
N PRO A 23 -5.53 -1.73 18.20
CA PRO A 23 -4.66 -2.87 18.00
C PRO A 23 -3.28 -2.61 18.60
N ASP A 24 -2.60 -3.69 18.97
CA ASP A 24 -1.17 -3.67 19.28
C ASP A 24 -0.39 -3.56 17.97
N TYR A 25 -0.13 -2.32 17.54
CA TYR A 25 0.46 -2.00 16.25
C TYR A 25 1.82 -2.67 16.04
N ALA A 26 2.65 -2.69 17.08
CA ALA A 26 3.99 -3.25 17.02
C ALA A 26 3.95 -4.77 16.86
N ARG A 27 3.17 -5.46 17.71
CA ARG A 27 3.07 -6.93 17.66
C ARG A 27 2.41 -7.44 16.38
N ILE A 28 1.36 -6.77 15.91
CA ILE A 28 0.71 -7.11 14.63
C ILE A 28 1.66 -6.80 13.46
N GLY A 29 2.33 -5.64 13.52
CA GLY A 29 3.31 -5.23 12.52
C GLY A 29 4.45 -6.23 12.39
N GLU A 30 5.00 -6.70 13.50
CA GLU A 30 6.08 -7.69 13.53
C GLU A 30 5.70 -8.98 12.82
N LYS A 31 4.49 -9.52 13.07
CA LYS A 31 3.99 -10.72 12.39
C LYS A 31 3.98 -10.55 10.88
N ILE A 32 3.48 -9.43 10.38
CA ILE A 32 3.40 -9.15 8.94
C ILE A 32 4.80 -8.88 8.36
N ASP A 33 5.67 -8.20 9.10
CA ASP A 33 7.05 -7.91 8.71
C ASP A 33 7.88 -9.18 8.45
N LEU A 34 7.53 -10.33 9.05
CA LEU A 34 8.16 -11.62 8.72
C LEU A 34 8.00 -11.99 7.24
N ILE A 35 6.87 -11.68 6.61
CA ILE A 35 6.67 -11.89 5.17
C ILE A 35 7.60 -10.97 4.36
N PHE A 36 7.72 -9.71 4.77
CA PHE A 36 8.61 -8.77 4.10
C PHE A 36 10.07 -9.22 4.19
N LYS A 37 10.51 -9.61 5.40
CA LYS A 37 11.86 -10.12 5.66
C LYS A 37 12.12 -11.41 4.90
N LYS A 38 11.14 -12.30 4.76
CA LYS A 38 11.30 -13.56 4.03
C LYS A 38 11.48 -13.36 2.53
N HIS A 39 10.77 -12.41 1.92
CA HIS A 39 10.68 -12.31 0.46
C HIS A 39 11.39 -11.11 -0.16
N PHE A 40 11.67 -10.07 0.62
CA PHE A 40 12.17 -8.80 0.11
C PHE A 40 13.43 -8.28 0.83
N ILE A 41 14.06 -9.09 1.68
CA ILE A 41 15.28 -8.68 2.42
C ILE A 41 16.36 -8.12 1.48
N GLY A 42 16.99 -7.02 1.91
CA GLY A 42 18.02 -6.32 1.15
C GLY A 42 17.49 -5.38 0.06
N GLN A 43 16.24 -5.56 -0.37
CA GLN A 43 15.64 -4.79 -1.45
C GLN A 43 15.11 -3.44 -0.96
N ARG A 44 15.10 -2.46 -1.87
CA ARG A 44 14.38 -1.20 -1.68
C ARG A 44 13.01 -1.28 -2.35
N VAL A 45 11.94 -1.07 -1.61
CA VAL A 45 10.55 -1.26 -2.05
C VAL A 45 9.68 -0.04 -1.69
N ALA A 46 8.65 0.23 -2.50
CA ALA A 46 7.58 1.15 -2.14
C ALA A 46 6.38 0.32 -1.69
N ILE A 47 5.86 0.59 -0.50
CA ILE A 47 4.79 -0.20 0.10
C ILE A 47 3.53 0.65 0.18
N ARG A 48 2.45 0.17 -0.44
CA ARG A 48 1.12 0.75 -0.33
C ARG A 48 0.21 -0.25 0.37
N CYS A 49 -0.40 0.17 1.46
CA CYS A 49 -1.35 -0.66 2.19
C CYS A 49 -2.77 -0.12 1.96
N ILE A 50 -3.75 -1.03 1.82
CA ILE A 50 -5.16 -0.70 1.59
C ILE A 50 -6.07 -1.63 2.40
N GLY A 51 -7.23 -1.09 2.80
CA GLY A 51 -8.34 -1.86 3.36
C GLY A 51 -9.46 -2.02 2.34
N SER A 52 -10.03 -3.22 2.24
CA SER A 52 -11.13 -3.49 1.30
C SER A 52 -12.39 -2.67 1.61
N GLU A 53 -12.59 -2.30 2.88
CA GLU A 53 -13.67 -1.40 3.32
C GLU A 53 -13.65 -0.03 2.63
N GLU A 54 -12.46 0.43 2.20
CA GLU A 54 -12.34 1.67 1.42
C GLU A 54 -12.74 1.45 -0.04
N HIS A 55 -12.86 0.23 -0.55
CA HIS A 55 -13.23 -0.10 -1.93
C HIS A 55 -14.64 -0.69 -2.00
N LYS A 56 -15.65 0.19 -2.03
CA LYS A 56 -17.07 -0.18 -2.06
C LYS A 56 -17.37 -1.28 -3.09
N GLY A 57 -17.99 -2.36 -2.64
CA GLY A 57 -18.41 -3.47 -3.49
C GLY A 57 -17.27 -4.32 -4.05
N LYS A 58 -16.06 -4.25 -3.49
CA LYS A 58 -14.92 -5.08 -3.89
C LYS A 58 -14.43 -5.93 -2.72
N THR A 59 -14.42 -7.23 -2.92
CA THR A 59 -13.73 -8.18 -2.06
C THR A 59 -12.21 -8.06 -2.19
N VAL A 60 -11.47 -8.56 -1.21
CA VAL A 60 -10.01 -8.62 -1.25
C VAL A 60 -9.50 -9.34 -2.50
N ASP A 61 -10.15 -10.43 -2.91
CA ASP A 61 -9.73 -11.20 -4.09
C ASP A 61 -10.03 -10.49 -5.41
N GLU A 62 -11.13 -9.73 -5.49
CA GLU A 62 -11.39 -8.86 -6.63
C GLU A 62 -10.37 -7.72 -6.72
N LEU A 63 -10.00 -7.11 -5.59
CA LEU A 63 -8.93 -6.11 -5.55
C LEU A 63 -7.61 -6.68 -6.05
N ILE A 64 -7.22 -7.88 -5.60
CA ILE A 64 -6.02 -8.56 -6.10
C ILE A 64 -6.10 -8.75 -7.62
N LYS A 65 -7.24 -9.21 -8.17
CA LYS A 65 -7.42 -9.38 -9.62
C LYS A 65 -7.25 -8.06 -10.36
N ILE A 66 -7.87 -6.98 -9.88
CA ILE A 66 -7.76 -5.64 -10.47
C ILE A 66 -6.31 -5.17 -10.43
N ILE A 67 -5.66 -5.23 -9.27
CA ILE A 67 -4.29 -4.76 -9.06
C ILE A 67 -3.31 -5.54 -9.95
N LYS A 68 -3.48 -6.85 -10.10
CA LYS A 68 -2.68 -7.65 -11.02
C LYS A 68 -2.87 -7.26 -12.48
N LYS A 69 -4.08 -6.82 -12.86
CA LYS A 69 -4.41 -6.38 -14.22
C LYS A 69 -3.86 -5.00 -14.53
N ILE A 70 -4.03 -4.02 -13.63
CA ILE A 70 -3.76 -2.60 -13.93
C ILE A 70 -2.56 -2.02 -13.16
N GLY A 71 -1.94 -2.77 -12.25
CA GLY A 71 -0.79 -2.35 -11.46
C GLY A 71 -1.10 -1.51 -10.21
N THR A 72 -2.37 -1.22 -9.94
CA THR A 72 -2.78 -0.37 -8.80
C THR A 72 -4.22 -0.67 -8.40
N ASP A 73 -4.59 -0.25 -7.19
CA ASP A 73 -5.96 -0.26 -6.67
C ASP A 73 -6.78 0.96 -7.11
N ARG A 74 -6.16 1.92 -7.81
CA ARG A 74 -6.83 3.12 -8.36
C ARG A 74 -7.44 2.83 -9.74
N TYR A 75 -8.43 1.95 -9.75
CA TYR A 75 -9.13 1.51 -10.97
C TYR A 75 -10.22 2.47 -11.46
N ASP A 76 -10.71 3.34 -10.59
CA ASP A 76 -11.73 4.33 -10.91
C ASP A 76 -11.07 5.71 -11.01
N PRO A 77 -10.97 6.30 -12.22
CA PRO A 77 -10.37 7.61 -12.41
C PRO A 77 -11.20 8.75 -11.83
N ASN A 78 -12.49 8.53 -11.56
CA ASN A 78 -13.43 9.52 -11.03
C ASN A 78 -13.62 9.41 -9.52
N ARG A 79 -12.91 8.48 -8.86
CA ARG A 79 -13.02 8.30 -7.42
C ARG A 79 -12.38 9.48 -6.68
N GLU A 80 -13.19 10.15 -5.86
CA GLU A 80 -12.77 11.29 -5.03
C GLU A 80 -12.01 10.85 -3.75
N GLY A 81 -11.23 11.79 -3.18
CA GLY A 81 -10.58 11.66 -1.88
C GLY A 81 -9.10 12.06 -1.85
N ASP A 82 -8.61 12.38 -0.65
CA ASP A 82 -7.26 12.93 -0.36
C ASP A 82 -6.08 12.08 -0.91
N ARG A 83 -6.30 10.79 -1.18
CA ARG A 83 -5.30 9.88 -1.77
C ARG A 83 -5.57 9.53 -3.24
N TYR A 84 -6.56 10.18 -3.84
CA TYR A 84 -7.02 10.01 -5.21
C TYR A 84 -7.00 11.33 -6.00
N GLU A 85 -6.94 12.47 -5.33
CA GLU A 85 -6.79 13.77 -5.99
C GLU A 85 -5.30 14.10 -6.25
N ASN A 86 -5.03 14.75 -7.37
CA ASN A 86 -3.68 15.23 -7.67
C ASN A 86 -3.37 16.43 -6.78
N VAL A 87 -2.36 16.31 -5.93
CA VAL A 87 -1.94 17.38 -5.03
C VAL A 87 -1.10 18.41 -5.82
N HIS A 88 -1.53 19.67 -5.81
CA HIS A 88 -0.82 20.80 -6.42
C HIS A 88 -0.41 20.59 -7.89
N ASN A 89 -1.33 20.12 -8.75
CA ASN A 89 -1.10 19.86 -10.18
C ASN A 89 0.01 18.84 -10.50
N LYS A 90 0.46 18.05 -9.50
CA LYS A 90 1.42 16.98 -9.71
C LYS A 90 0.69 15.69 -10.00
N LYS A 91 1.05 15.02 -11.11
CA LYS A 91 0.59 13.66 -11.40
C LYS A 91 1.17 12.73 -10.34
N ILE A 92 0.30 12.16 -9.50
CA ILE A 92 0.64 11.10 -8.56
C ILE A 92 -0.21 9.90 -8.91
N ASP A 93 0.42 8.82 -9.36
CA ASP A 93 -0.29 7.60 -9.72
C ASP A 93 -0.72 6.84 -8.47
N PHE A 94 0.06 6.85 -7.39
CA PHE A 94 -0.33 6.27 -6.10
C PHE A 94 0.51 6.82 -4.94
N PHE A 95 0.02 6.61 -3.72
CA PHE A 95 0.75 6.92 -2.49
C PHE A 95 1.27 5.64 -1.82
N ALA A 96 2.51 5.67 -1.35
CA ALA A 96 3.23 4.57 -0.71
C ALA A 96 4.35 5.10 0.20
N LEU A 97 4.90 4.26 1.08
CA LEU A 97 6.12 4.59 1.83
C LEU A 97 7.32 3.82 1.27
N ASP A 98 8.48 4.47 1.22
CA ASP A 98 9.73 3.91 0.69
C ASP A 98 10.55 3.27 1.82
N PHE A 99 10.93 2.00 1.65
CA PHE A 99 11.70 1.25 2.64
C PHE A 99 12.86 0.49 1.99
N LYS A 100 13.98 0.40 2.70
CA LYS A 100 14.95 -0.68 2.50
C LYS A 100 14.64 -1.77 3.52
N VAL A 101 14.24 -2.95 3.05
CA VAL A 101 13.90 -4.08 3.92
C VAL A 101 15.18 -4.64 4.53
N ARG A 102 15.29 -4.59 5.86
CA ARG A 102 16.42 -5.10 6.66
C ARG A 102 15.90 -6.11 7.67
N LYS A 103 16.83 -6.87 8.28
CA LYS A 103 16.51 -7.90 9.26
C LYS A 103 15.72 -7.34 10.47
N ASN A 104 16.08 -6.13 10.89
CA ASN A 104 15.47 -5.40 12.00
C ASN A 104 14.46 -4.33 11.55
N SER A 105 14.00 -4.34 10.29
CA SER A 105 12.98 -3.38 9.86
C SER A 105 11.66 -3.61 10.59
N MET A 106 11.08 -2.51 11.07
CA MET A 106 9.71 -2.39 11.56
C MET A 106 8.94 -1.53 10.56
N ILE A 107 8.22 -2.18 9.64
CA ILE A 107 7.58 -1.54 8.49
C ILE A 107 6.09 -1.37 8.78
N MET A 108 5.43 -2.47 9.13
CA MET A 108 3.96 -2.50 9.13
C MET A 108 3.31 -1.73 10.25
N GLU A 109 3.99 -1.51 11.39
CA GLU A 109 3.49 -0.61 12.44
C GLU A 109 3.15 0.79 11.89
N LYS A 110 3.96 1.29 10.94
CA LYS A 110 3.84 2.61 10.32
C LYS A 110 2.63 2.75 9.40
N PHE A 111 1.98 1.62 9.09
CA PHE A 111 0.73 1.59 8.33
C PHE A 111 -0.45 1.26 9.23
N ILE A 112 -0.32 0.31 10.16
CA ILE A 112 -1.42 -0.13 11.02
C ILE A 112 -1.91 1.03 11.89
N GLU A 113 -1.00 1.78 12.50
CA GLU A 113 -1.37 2.90 13.37
C GLU A 113 -2.16 3.98 12.60
N PRO A 114 -1.69 4.54 11.47
CA PRO A 114 -2.48 5.51 10.69
C PRO A 114 -3.85 5.00 10.25
N PHE A 115 -3.98 3.72 9.90
CA PHE A 115 -5.26 3.11 9.50
C PHE A 115 -6.27 3.04 10.65
N TYR A 116 -5.79 3.02 11.90
CA TYR A 116 -6.64 3.11 13.08
C TYR A 116 -6.88 4.54 13.55
N VAL A 117 -5.82 5.36 13.63
CA VAL A 117 -5.85 6.69 14.24
C VAL A 117 -6.46 7.75 13.33
N TRP A 118 -6.08 7.78 12.04
CA TRP A 118 -6.48 8.90 11.16
C TRP A 118 -7.98 8.92 10.85
N PRO A 119 -8.66 7.81 10.53
CA PRO A 119 -10.10 7.83 10.34
C PRO A 119 -10.85 8.45 11.53
N LYS A 120 -10.44 8.12 12.76
CA LYS A 120 -11.04 8.68 13.99
C LYS A 120 -10.90 10.20 14.06
N GLY A 121 -9.75 10.74 13.67
CA GLY A 121 -9.49 12.18 13.66
C GLY A 121 -10.40 12.98 12.71
N VAL A 122 -11.05 12.31 11.76
CA VAL A 122 -12.01 12.91 10.81
C VAL A 122 -13.43 12.35 10.98
N GLY A 123 -13.74 11.77 12.15
CA GLY A 123 -15.08 11.25 12.46
C GLY A 123 -15.47 9.97 11.72
N LYS A 124 -14.51 9.26 11.11
CA LYS A 124 -14.71 7.97 10.44
C LYS A 124 -14.29 6.80 11.33
N LYS A 125 -14.80 5.60 11.02
CA LYS A 125 -14.41 4.37 11.71
C LYS A 125 -12.99 3.94 11.28
N PRO A 126 -12.17 3.38 12.19
CA PRO A 126 -10.92 2.70 11.85
C PRO A 126 -11.10 1.70 10.71
N VAL A 127 -10.08 1.58 9.85
CA VAL A 127 -10.08 0.65 8.70
C VAL A 127 -9.05 -0.43 8.96
N ARG A 128 -9.41 -1.69 8.70
CA ARG A 128 -8.46 -2.81 8.74
C ARG A 128 -7.61 -2.86 7.47
N LEU A 129 -6.32 -3.13 7.63
CA LEU A 129 -5.43 -3.44 6.50
C LEU A 129 -5.68 -4.86 6.01
N ASP A 130 -6.04 -5.00 4.73
CA ASP A 130 -6.27 -6.30 4.10
C ASP A 130 -5.17 -6.66 3.09
N LEU A 131 -4.55 -5.65 2.46
CA LEU A 131 -3.53 -5.84 1.43
C LEU A 131 -2.34 -4.90 1.64
N ALA A 132 -1.13 -5.41 1.42
CA ALA A 132 0.07 -4.62 1.21
C ALA A 132 0.66 -4.91 -0.18
N LEU A 133 0.75 -3.87 -1.01
CA LEU A 133 1.30 -3.91 -2.36
C LEU A 133 2.77 -3.52 -2.30
N VAL A 134 3.64 -4.38 -2.82
CA VAL A 134 5.09 -4.19 -2.80
C VAL A 134 5.56 -3.83 -4.19
N TYR A 135 5.90 -2.57 -4.39
CA TYR A 135 6.38 -2.02 -5.64
C TYR A 135 7.91 -2.02 -5.71
N ASP A 136 8.43 -2.29 -6.90
CA ASP A 136 9.84 -2.14 -7.23
C ASP A 136 10.20 -0.66 -7.32
N ARG A 137 11.12 -0.21 -6.46
CA ARG A 137 11.53 1.20 -6.42
C ARG A 137 12.25 1.64 -7.68
N GLU A 138 12.85 0.73 -8.43
CA GLU A 138 13.50 1.06 -9.69
C GLU A 138 12.50 1.33 -10.81
N LYS A 139 11.25 0.86 -10.66
CA LYS A 139 10.18 1.01 -11.67
C LYS A 139 9.19 2.14 -11.38
N VAL A 140 9.40 2.87 -10.27
CA VAL A 140 8.56 3.99 -9.87
C VAL A 140 9.40 5.21 -9.51
N LYS A 141 8.89 6.41 -9.79
CA LYS A 141 9.55 7.69 -9.50
C LYS A 141 8.83 8.39 -8.35
N MET A 142 9.58 8.81 -7.34
CA MET A 142 9.04 9.60 -6.23
C MET A 142 8.66 11.00 -6.71
N VAL A 143 7.51 11.47 -6.27
CA VAL A 143 6.98 12.82 -6.54
C VAL A 143 6.86 13.55 -5.21
N LEU A 144 7.73 14.55 -5.03
CA LEU A 144 7.70 15.43 -3.86
C LEU A 144 6.48 16.34 -3.93
N HIS A 145 5.73 16.45 -2.85
CA HIS A 145 4.56 17.32 -2.74
C HIS A 145 4.39 17.83 -1.31
N THR A 146 3.36 18.62 -1.04
CA THR A 146 3.03 19.17 0.29
C THR A 146 1.55 18.98 0.55
N TYR A 147 1.14 18.68 1.78
CA TYR A 147 -0.27 18.85 2.18
C TYR A 147 -0.40 20.25 2.81
N GLY A 148 -1.27 21.09 2.26
CA GLY A 148 -1.54 22.44 2.79
C GLY A 148 -0.31 23.35 2.93
N GLY A 149 0.73 23.17 2.11
CA GLY A 149 1.92 24.04 2.04
C GLY A 149 2.94 23.94 3.17
N LYS A 150 2.74 23.11 4.21
CA LYS A 150 3.58 23.18 5.44
C LYS A 150 4.86 22.34 5.41
N ARG A 151 4.82 21.13 4.85
CA ARG A 151 5.96 20.18 4.90
C ARG A 151 6.05 19.34 3.63
N ILE A 152 7.26 19.22 3.07
CA ILE A 152 7.53 18.35 1.93
C ILE A 152 7.33 16.89 2.33
N LYS A 153 6.57 16.17 1.51
CA LYS A 153 6.20 14.77 1.65
C LYS A 153 6.86 13.93 0.56
N ARG A 154 7.07 12.66 0.88
CA ARG A 154 7.90 11.70 0.12
C ARG A 154 7.18 10.37 -0.08
N ASP A 155 5.87 10.44 -0.21
CA ASP A 155 4.95 9.31 -0.29
C ASP A 155 4.20 9.24 -1.62
N GLY A 156 4.31 10.25 -2.49
CA GLY A 156 3.74 10.23 -3.84
C GLY A 156 4.65 9.51 -4.83
N PHE A 157 4.08 8.68 -5.69
CA PHE A 157 4.81 7.94 -6.73
C PHE A 157 4.10 7.97 -8.09
N THR A 158 4.90 7.92 -9.15
CA THR A 158 4.47 7.68 -10.53
C THR A 158 5.14 6.43 -11.09
N PHE A 159 4.47 5.73 -12.00
CA PHE A 159 5.07 4.63 -12.74
C PHE A 159 6.03 5.18 -13.79
N LYS A 160 7.23 4.58 -13.91
CA LYS A 160 8.16 4.94 -15.00
C LYS A 160 7.67 4.46 -16.36
N ASP A 161 6.95 3.33 -16.38
CA ASP A 161 6.27 2.77 -17.54
C ASP A 161 4.76 2.78 -17.24
N SER A 162 4.05 3.77 -17.78
CA SER A 162 2.61 3.95 -17.54
C SER A 162 1.74 2.93 -18.25
N ASP A 163 2.27 2.27 -19.28
CA ASP A 163 1.53 1.31 -20.10
C ASP A 163 1.67 -0.12 -19.53
N ASN A 164 2.70 -0.34 -18.71
CA ASN A 164 2.95 -1.60 -18.03
C ASN A 164 3.15 -1.45 -16.51
N LYS A 165 2.20 -0.75 -15.86
CA LYS A 165 2.21 -0.52 -14.41
C LYS A 165 2.34 -1.80 -13.60
N ALA A 166 1.68 -2.90 -14.03
CA ALA A 166 1.69 -4.18 -13.33
C ALA A 166 3.10 -4.77 -13.18
N ALA A 167 4.02 -4.51 -14.12
CA ALA A 167 5.41 -4.96 -14.02
C ALA A 167 6.20 -4.30 -12.88
N SER A 168 5.68 -3.23 -12.28
CA SER A 168 6.26 -2.62 -11.09
C SER A 168 5.94 -3.35 -9.78
N ILE A 169 4.99 -4.30 -9.77
CA ILE A 169 4.62 -5.03 -8.55
C ILE A 169 5.55 -6.23 -8.36
N LYS A 170 6.28 -6.27 -7.24
CA LYS A 170 7.10 -7.41 -6.84
C LYS A 170 6.31 -8.48 -6.09
N GLY A 171 5.23 -8.07 -5.42
CA GLY A 171 4.32 -9.00 -4.75
C GLY A 171 3.16 -8.29 -4.06
N ILE A 172 2.18 -9.10 -3.68
CA ILE A 172 1.00 -8.66 -2.91
C ILE A 172 0.94 -9.51 -1.64
N ILE A 173 0.81 -8.88 -0.48
CA ILE A 173 0.61 -9.57 0.79
C ILE A 173 -0.85 -9.44 1.18
N LYS A 174 -1.55 -10.58 1.29
CA LYS A 174 -2.93 -10.70 1.77
C LYS A 174 -2.94 -10.99 3.26
N ILE A 175 -3.55 -10.09 4.03
CA ILE A 175 -3.66 -10.18 5.49
C ILE A 175 -5.06 -10.71 5.82
N LYS A 176 -5.10 -11.91 6.42
CA LYS A 176 -6.34 -12.62 6.76
C LYS A 176 -6.59 -12.57 8.26
#